data_AF-A0A6P1L5E6-F1
#
_entry.id   AF-A0A6P1L5E6-F1
#
_cell.length_a   1.000
_cell.length_b   1.000
_cell.length_c   1.000
_cell.angle_alpha   90.00
_cell.angle_beta   90.00
_cell.angle_gamma   90.00
#
_symmetry.space_group_name_H-M   'P 1'
#
loop_
_entity.id
_entity.type
_entity.pdbx_description
1 polymer ?
#
loop_
_entity_poly.entity_id
_entity_poly.type
_entity_poly.pdbx_seq_one_letter_code
_entity_poly.pdbx_strand_id
1 'polypeptide(L)'
;MRESCQHCGFEFRLNVVSDRRTGTKYLRADCCDAPLRPCPDPAELLRSANLTPSERDYLQRIANLDWFTSKVASVLLQIEAKVKVSGEVTS
;
A
#
# COMPACT_ATOMS: atom_id res chain seq x y z
N MET A 1 1.98 -4.20 12.38
CA MET A 1 1.02 -3.12 12.72
C MET A 1 -0.28 -3.83 13.04
N ARG A 2 -0.79 -3.69 14.27
CA ARG A 2 -2.15 -4.14 14.60
C ARG A 2 -2.99 -2.88 14.66
N GLU A 3 -3.94 -2.74 13.75
CA GLU A 3 -4.84 -1.59 13.68
C GLU A 3 -6.24 -2.04 14.08
N SER A 4 -6.98 -1.16 14.73
CA SER A 4 -8.39 -1.40 15.09
C SER A 4 -9.27 -1.00 13.92
N CYS A 5 -10.15 -1.89 13.49
CA CYS A 5 -11.01 -1.63 12.34
C CYS A 5 -12.11 -0.65 12.76
N GLN A 6 -12.22 0.47 12.05
CA GLN A 6 -13.25 1.48 12.31
C GLN A 6 -14.68 0.98 12.00
N HIS A 7 -14.81 -0.14 11.27
CA HIS A 7 -16.12 -0.73 10.94
C HIS A 7 -16.59 -1.76 11.97
N CYS A 8 -15.70 -2.67 12.37
CA CYS A 8 -16.04 -3.83 13.21
C CYS A 8 -15.56 -3.67 14.67
N GLY A 9 -14.67 -2.71 14.96
CA GLY A 9 -14.05 -2.50 16.27
C GLY A 9 -12.94 -3.51 16.65
N PHE A 10 -12.81 -4.61 15.91
CA PHE A 10 -11.79 -5.63 16.16
C PHE A 10 -10.43 -5.30 15.55
N GLU A 11 -9.36 -5.87 16.11
CA GLU A 11 -8.04 -5.87 15.47
C GLU A 11 -8.13 -6.57 14.11
N PHE A 12 -7.53 -5.96 13.09
CA PHE A 12 -7.50 -6.52 11.74
C PHE A 12 -6.09 -6.53 11.17
N ARG A 13 -5.88 -7.39 10.17
CA ARG A 13 -4.75 -7.36 9.25
C ARG A 13 -5.21 -6.83 7.89
N LEU A 14 -4.28 -6.18 7.20
CA LEU A 14 -4.51 -5.75 5.83
C LEU A 14 -4.64 -6.96 4.92
N ASN A 15 -5.78 -7.08 4.25
CA ASN A 15 -5.97 -7.94 3.10
C ASN A 15 -5.83 -7.11 1.81
N VAL A 16 -5.25 -7.71 0.77
CA VAL A 16 -5.16 -7.07 -0.55
C VAL A 16 -6.02 -7.85 -1.53
N VAL A 17 -6.96 -7.16 -2.16
CA VAL A 17 -7.76 -7.73 -3.25
C VAL A 17 -7.42 -7.01 -4.55
N SER A 18 -7.45 -7.74 -5.66
CA SER A 18 -7.26 -7.16 -6.99
C SER A 18 -8.61 -7.10 -7.70
N ASP A 19 -9.01 -5.92 -8.15
CA ASP A 19 -10.19 -5.75 -9.00
C ASP A 19 -9.90 -6.36 -10.37
N ARG A 20 -10.66 -7.39 -10.75
CA ARG A 20 -10.39 -8.15 -11.98
C ARG A 20 -10.66 -7.37 -13.26
N ARG A 21 -11.46 -6.29 -13.20
CA ARG A 21 -11.83 -5.50 -14.39
C ARG A 21 -10.76 -4.44 -14.70
N THR A 22 -10.17 -3.87 -13.65
CA THR A 22 -9.26 -2.73 -13.74
C THR A 22 -7.81 -3.10 -13.44
N GLY A 23 -7.57 -4.24 -12.78
CA GLY A 23 -6.27 -4.63 -12.25
C GLY A 23 -5.85 -3.84 -11.00
N THR A 24 -6.70 -2.91 -10.53
CA THR A 24 -6.41 -2.07 -9.38
C THR A 24 -6.46 -2.88 -8.10
N LYS A 25 -5.43 -2.72 -7.25
CA LYS A 25 -5.33 -3.42 -5.97
C LYS A 25 -5.91 -2.55 -4.86
N TYR A 26 -6.71 -3.14 -3.99
CA TYR A 26 -7.40 -2.47 -2.88
C TYR A 26 -7.04 -3.10 -1.55
N LEU A 27 -6.92 -2.26 -0.52
CA LEU A 27 -6.75 -2.66 0.86
C LEU A 27 -8.12 -2.86 1.50
N ARG A 28 -8.27 -3.99 2.21
CA ARG A 28 -9.45 -4.33 3.00
C ARG A 28 -9.05 -4.78 4.40
N ALA A 29 -9.94 -4.60 5.35
CA ALA A 29 -9.78 -5.14 6.70
C ALA A 29 -10.22 -6.61 6.71
N ASP A 30 -9.36 -7.53 7.14
CA ASP A 30 -9.70 -8.96 7.16
C ASP A 30 -10.83 -9.33 8.15
N CYS A 31 -11.07 -8.55 9.21
CA CYS A 31 -12.10 -8.85 10.22
C CYS A 31 -13.53 -8.89 9.66
N CYS A 32 -13.85 -8.01 8.69
CA CYS A 32 -15.21 -7.83 8.16
C CYS A 32 -15.22 -7.60 6.65
N ASP A 33 -14.07 -7.84 6.01
CA ASP A 33 -13.81 -7.53 4.60
C ASP A 33 -14.18 -6.09 4.23
N ALA A 34 -14.08 -5.13 5.16
CA ALA A 34 -14.44 -3.75 4.88
C ALA A 34 -13.42 -3.10 3.93
N PRO A 35 -13.88 -2.35 2.90
CA PRO A 35 -12.99 -1.61 2.02
C PRO A 35 -12.34 -0.45 2.79
N LEU A 36 -11.02 -0.32 2.68
CA LEU A 36 -10.28 0.77 3.32
C LEU A 36 -9.93 1.85 2.29
N ARG A 37 -9.11 1.50 1.31
CA ARG A 37 -8.62 2.42 0.26
C ARG A 37 -7.89 1.65 -0.84
N PRO A 38 -7.60 2.26 -2.00
CA PRO A 38 -6.66 1.70 -2.96
C PRO A 38 -5.30 1.41 -2.32
N CYS A 39 -4.70 0.27 -2.69
CA CYS A 39 -3.33 -0.07 -2.35
C CYS A 39 -2.39 0.85 -3.15
N PRO A 40 -1.35 1.43 -2.54
CA PRO A 40 -0.42 2.29 -3.27
C PRO A 40 0.19 1.55 -4.47
N ASP A 41 0.13 2.17 -5.66
CA ASP A 41 0.70 1.59 -6.87
C ASP A 41 2.23 1.74 -6.85
N PRO A 42 3.01 0.64 -6.91
CA PRO A 42 4.46 0.73 -6.97
C PRO A 42 4.98 1.57 -8.15
N ALA A 43 4.30 1.52 -9.29
CA ALA A 43 4.67 2.28 -10.48
C ALA A 43 4.48 3.79 -10.29
N GLU A 44 3.45 4.20 -9.55
CA GLU A 44 3.25 5.60 -9.16
C GLU A 44 4.29 6.05 -8.13
N LEU A 45 4.55 5.23 -7.11
CA LEU A 45 5.56 5.53 -6.10
C LEU A 45 6.95 5.72 -6.71
N LEU A 46 7.33 4.93 -7.73
CA LEU A 46 8.60 5.02 -8.45
C LEU A 46 8.86 6.38 -9.12
N ARG A 47 7.81 7.18 -9.36
CA ARG A 47 7.92 8.55 -9.88
C ARG A 47 8.41 9.55 -8.83
N SER A 48 8.43 9.17 -7.55
CA SER A 48 8.84 10.03 -6.45
C SER A 48 10.37 10.18 -6.42
N ALA A 49 10.84 11.41 -6.21
CA ALA A 49 12.27 11.71 -6.08
C ALA A 49 12.87 11.23 -4.74
N ASN A 50 12.04 11.08 -3.70
CA ASN A 50 12.45 10.85 -2.31
C ASN A 50 12.61 9.36 -1.94
N LEU A 51 13.02 8.53 -2.91
CA LEU A 51 13.23 7.09 -2.72
C LEU A 51 14.71 6.76 -2.61
N THR A 52 15.05 5.89 -1.67
CA THR A 52 16.39 5.29 -1.57
C THR A 52 16.60 4.26 -2.70
N PRO A 53 17.86 3.92 -3.04
CA PRO A 53 18.15 2.89 -4.04
C PRO A 53 17.46 1.55 -3.74
N SER A 54 17.44 1.13 -2.47
CA SER A 54 16.80 -0.12 -2.04
C SER A 54 15.28 -0.09 -2.18
N GLU A 55 14.63 1.04 -1.87
CA GLU A 55 13.19 1.20 -2.09
C GLU A 55 12.86 1.16 -3.59
N ARG A 56 13.67 1.81 -4.43
CA ARG A 56 13.50 1.79 -5.88
C ARG A 56 13.63 0.38 -6.46
N ASP A 57 14.68 -0.36 -6.10
CA ASP A 57 14.86 -1.76 -6.52
C ASP A 57 13.69 -2.64 -6.04
N TYR A 58 13.26 -2.48 -4.78
CA TYR A 58 12.11 -3.21 -4.26
C TYR A 58 10.83 -2.93 -5.05
N LEU A 59 10.50 -1.65 -5.28
CA LEU A 59 9.32 -1.25 -6.05
C LEU A 59 9.36 -1.77 -7.48
N GLN A 60 10.52 -1.74 -8.15
CA GLN A 60 10.70 -2.28 -9.49
C GLN A 60 10.40 -3.78 -9.56
N ARG A 61 10.81 -4.56 -8.55
CA ARG A 61 10.55 -6.01 -8.49
C ARG A 61 9.07 -6.34 -8.33
N ILE A 62 8.32 -5.49 -7.62
CA ILE A 62 6.91 -5.76 -7.32
C ILE A 62 5.93 -5.05 -8.24
N ALA A 63 6.37 -4.09 -9.07
CA ALA A 63 5.49 -3.30 -9.94
C ALA A 63 4.66 -4.15 -10.91
N ASN A 64 5.19 -5.29 -11.36
CA ASN A 64 4.53 -6.16 -12.33
C ASN A 64 3.84 -7.37 -11.67
N LEU A 65 3.69 -7.40 -10.34
CA LEU A 65 3.01 -8.52 -9.68
C LEU A 65 1.49 -8.33 -9.74
N ASP A 66 0.78 -9.42 -10.07
CA ASP A 66 -0.68 -9.44 -10.15
C ASP A 66 -1.35 -9.41 -8.77
N TRP A 67 -0.63 -9.82 -7.72
CA TRP A 67 -1.14 -9.92 -6.36
C TRP A 67 -0.08 -9.48 -5.34
N PHE A 68 -0.52 -8.97 -4.19
CA PHE A 68 0.35 -8.58 -3.08
C PHE A 68 -0.03 -9.32 -1.80
N THR A 69 0.97 -9.63 -0.99
CA THR A 69 0.76 -10.08 0.38
C THR A 69 0.48 -8.88 1.29
N SER A 70 -0.10 -9.13 2.47
CA SER A 70 -0.23 -8.12 3.54
C SER A 70 1.11 -7.47 3.90
N LYS A 71 2.22 -8.23 3.79
CA LYS A 71 3.57 -7.72 4.04
C LYS A 71 4.00 -6.72 2.98
N VAL A 72 3.77 -7.02 1.70
CA VAL A 72 4.05 -6.09 0.60
C VAL A 72 3.22 -4.81 0.75
N ALA A 73 1.92 -4.93 1.04
CA ALA A 73 1.06 -3.78 1.29
C ALA A 73 1.56 -2.92 2.47
N SER A 74 2.02 -3.54 3.55
CA SER A 74 2.58 -2.80 4.69
C SER A 74 3.83 -2.01 4.31
N VAL A 75 4.72 -2.58 3.50
CA VAL A 75 5.92 -1.88 3.00
C VAL A 75 5.53 -0.72 2.07
N LEU A 76 4.58 -0.95 1.16
CA LEU A 76 4.07 0.09 0.26
C LEU A 76 3.49 1.28 1.03
N LEU A 77 2.73 1.04 2.11
CA LEU A 77 2.19 2.09 2.96
C LEU A 77 3.29 2.88 3.69
N GLN A 78 4.36 2.22 4.15
CA GLN A 78 5.50 2.90 4.76
C GLN A 78 6.23 3.80 3.76
N ILE A 79 6.45 3.31 2.55
CA ILE A 79 7.05 4.10 1.46
C ILE A 79 6.15 5.28 1.08
N GLU A 80 4.84 5.04 0.92
CA GLU A 80 3.87 6.10 0.61
C GLU A 80 3.88 7.19 1.70
N ALA A 81 3.83 6.81 2.98
CA ALA A 81 3.86 7.76 4.09
C ALA A 81 5.12 8.62 4.07
N LYS A 82 6.30 8.00 3.85
CA LYS A 82 7.57 8.71 3.72
C LYS A 82 7.56 9.69 2.54
N VAL A 83 7.10 9.25 1.37
CA VAL A 83 7.01 10.08 0.16
C VAL A 83 6.12 11.30 0.39
N LYS A 84 4.96 11.11 1.04
CA LYS A 84 4.02 12.19 1.37
C LYS A 84 4.64 13.21 2.33
N VAL A 85 5.25 12.73 3.41
CA VAL A 85 5.93 13.61 4.39
C VAL A 85 7.03 14.43 3.72
N SER A 86 7.84 13.83 2.84
CA SER A 86 8.89 14.58 2.13
C SER A 86 8.38 15.54 1.07
N GLY A 87 7.15 15.39 0.57
CA GLY A 87 6.52 16.36 -0.35
C GLY A 87 6.02 17.61 0.37
N GLU A 88 5.61 17.48 1.63
CA GLU A 88 5.04 18.56 2.44
C GLU A 88 6.10 19.55 2.97
N VAL A 89 7.38 19.17 3.02
CA VAL A 89 8.49 20.02 3.52
C VAL A 89 8.95 21.08 2.49
N THR A 90 8.43 21.03 1.26
CA THR A 90 8.77 21.98 0.17
C THR A 90 7.68 23.01 -0.15
N SER A 91 6.68 23.21 0.73
CA SER A 91 5.65 24.26 0.57
C SER A 91 5.89 25.46 1.48
#